data_AF-A0A4Q5TM90-F1
#
_entry.id   AF-A0A4Q5TM90-F1
#
_cell.length_a   1.000
_cell.length_b   1.000
_cell.length_c   1.000
_cell.angle_alpha   90.00
_cell.angle_beta   90.00
_cell.angle_gamma   90.00
#
_symmetry.space_group_name_H-M   'P 1'
#
loop_
_entity.id
_entity.type
_entity.pdbx_description
1 polymer ?
#
loop_
_entity_poly.entity_id
_entity_poly.type
_entity_poly.pdbx_seq_one_letter_code
_entity_poly.pdbx_strand_id
1 'polypeptide(L)'
;MSGAKAIIYESELRFLTKCVLDYPDLETGGDFFGFWNKDGLPVIMVATGPGEKTTRTSTSFYQDIHFLHQCGEFLHANFALEHIGSWHSHHRLGLDRPSGGDINTMKNCLNSQNIDKFFISISNIVEKDLVKIGGFLFSKSYRNLYEDTEWILLPNVSPFKEKIEQQRFFTFPHTEDGRYKLKRSNSGVSNRLIKQEKVELAPNSFFETAEGRSFLKKEYEKINSNSEFSDVELIQNEDKTIGITFNYDGKALEIRYPHDFSENNPNPVVIERNDENKILEHPIQAESYKRNPFDLLYAIKAIFGFTNRNNTKDGGEQKSQVINIPID
;
A
#
# COMPACT_ATOMS: atom_id res chain seq x y z
N MET A 1 0.20 10.98 3.14
CA MET A 1 -0.71 10.06 2.39
C MET A 1 0.07 8.82 1.98
N SER A 2 -0.18 7.67 2.62
CA SER A 2 0.37 6.38 2.17
C SER A 2 -0.26 6.00 0.83
N GLY A 3 0.47 6.14 -0.27
CA GLY A 3 -0.01 5.72 -1.59
C GLY A 3 -0.30 4.22 -1.67
N ALA A 4 -1.09 3.80 -2.67
CA ALA A 4 -1.35 2.40 -2.96
C ALA A 4 -0.05 1.57 -3.08
N LYS A 5 -0.11 0.29 -2.72
CA LYS A 5 1.05 -0.61 -2.73
C LYS A 5 0.72 -1.90 -3.45
N ALA A 6 1.74 -2.57 -3.98
CA ALA A 6 1.64 -3.90 -4.58
C ALA A 6 2.81 -4.76 -4.10
N ILE A 7 2.53 -6.00 -3.68
CA ILE A 7 3.53 -6.93 -3.15
C ILE A 7 3.88 -7.94 -4.24
N ILE A 8 5.18 -8.17 -4.48
CA ILE A 8 5.64 -9.11 -5.51
C ILE A 8 6.99 -9.74 -5.13
N TYR A 9 7.20 -11.00 -5.52
CA TYR A 9 8.52 -11.63 -5.41
C TYR A 9 9.50 -11.09 -6.46
N GLU A 10 10.76 -10.92 -6.05
CA GLU A 10 11.83 -10.45 -6.93
C GLU A 10 11.98 -11.32 -8.20
N SER A 11 11.81 -12.64 -8.08
CA SER A 11 11.86 -13.56 -9.23
C SER A 11 10.82 -13.28 -10.32
N GLU A 12 9.68 -12.69 -9.94
CA GLU A 12 8.59 -12.41 -10.87
C GLU A 12 8.83 -11.11 -11.63
N LEU A 13 9.44 -10.11 -10.98
CA LEU A 13 9.93 -8.91 -11.68
C LEU A 13 11.08 -9.24 -12.63
N ARG A 14 12.01 -10.11 -12.22
CA ARG A 14 13.10 -10.58 -13.10
C ARG A 14 12.56 -11.35 -14.30
N PHE A 15 11.55 -12.20 -14.08
CA PHE A 15 10.87 -12.90 -15.16
C PHE A 15 10.22 -11.93 -16.15
N LEU A 16 9.41 -10.99 -15.65
CA LEU A 16 8.76 -9.97 -16.46
C LEU A 16 9.77 -9.17 -17.28
N THR A 17 10.87 -8.74 -16.64
CA THR A 17 11.95 -7.99 -17.27
C THR A 17 12.50 -8.72 -18.50
N LYS A 18 12.78 -10.01 -18.36
CA LYS A 18 13.28 -10.85 -19.45
C LYS A 18 12.24 -10.99 -20.57
N CYS A 19 10.97 -11.17 -20.23
CA CYS A 19 9.90 -11.21 -21.23
C CYS A 19 9.79 -9.89 -22.01
N VAL A 20 9.96 -8.73 -21.36
CA VAL A 20 9.97 -7.43 -22.03
C VAL A 20 11.16 -7.31 -22.98
N LEU A 21 12.34 -7.76 -22.56
CA LEU A 21 13.57 -7.67 -23.36
C LEU A 21 13.56 -8.59 -24.59
N ASP A 22 12.80 -9.68 -24.58
CA ASP A 22 12.60 -10.54 -25.77
C ASP A 22 11.89 -9.81 -26.92
N TYR A 23 11.11 -8.77 -26.63
CA TYR A 23 10.31 -8.03 -27.60
C TYR A 23 10.59 -6.52 -27.55
N PRO A 24 11.79 -6.06 -27.95
CA PRO A 24 12.21 -4.69 -27.73
C PRO A 24 11.52 -3.64 -28.61
N ASP A 25 10.84 -4.08 -29.68
CA ASP A 25 10.18 -3.24 -30.68
C ASP A 25 8.67 -3.49 -30.79
N LEU A 26 8.12 -4.37 -29.94
CA LEU A 26 6.70 -4.72 -29.91
C LEU A 26 6.19 -4.64 -28.47
N GLU A 27 4.90 -4.34 -28.31
CA GLU A 27 4.27 -4.57 -27.01
C GLU A 27 4.19 -6.07 -26.74
N THR A 28 4.55 -6.46 -25.53
CA THR A 28 4.39 -7.80 -24.97
C THR A 28 3.85 -7.70 -23.57
N GLY A 29 3.31 -8.80 -23.04
CA GLY A 29 2.68 -8.80 -21.73
C GLY A 29 2.43 -10.18 -21.16
N GLY A 30 1.62 -10.21 -20.12
CA GLY A 30 1.23 -11.38 -19.38
C GLY A 30 0.27 -11.02 -18.26
N ASP A 31 0.02 -11.97 -17.36
CA ASP A 31 -1.01 -11.87 -16.35
C ASP A 31 -0.43 -12.12 -14.94
N PHE A 32 -1.08 -11.56 -13.94
CA PHE A 32 -0.71 -11.72 -12.54
C PHE A 32 -1.72 -12.57 -11.80
N PHE A 33 -1.19 -13.59 -11.12
CA PHE A 33 -1.96 -14.47 -10.24
C PHE A 33 -1.50 -14.34 -8.80
N GLY A 34 -2.46 -14.32 -7.88
CA GLY A 34 -2.18 -13.98 -6.50
C GLY A 34 -3.42 -13.86 -5.64
N PHE A 35 -3.29 -13.06 -4.59
CA PHE A 35 -4.35 -12.79 -3.62
C PHE A 35 -4.50 -11.30 -3.37
N TRP A 36 -5.64 -10.91 -2.81
CA TRP A 36 -5.81 -9.62 -2.17
C TRP A 36 -5.64 -9.81 -0.66
N ASN A 37 -4.74 -9.06 -0.03
CA ASN A 37 -4.59 -9.14 1.42
C ASN A 37 -5.75 -8.43 2.15
N LYS A 38 -5.77 -8.51 3.49
CA LYS A 38 -6.81 -7.87 4.32
C LYS A 38 -6.91 -6.34 4.14
N ASP A 39 -5.81 -5.70 3.75
CA ASP A 39 -5.75 -4.25 3.50
C ASP A 39 -6.16 -3.92 2.05
N GLY A 40 -6.55 -4.93 1.28
CA GLY A 40 -6.95 -4.80 -0.11
C GLY A 40 -5.80 -4.49 -1.07
N LEU A 41 -4.57 -4.87 -0.70
CA LEU A 41 -3.38 -4.78 -1.55
C LEU A 41 -3.24 -6.05 -2.41
N PRO A 42 -2.83 -5.94 -3.68
CA PRO A 42 -2.51 -7.09 -4.51
C PRO A 42 -1.20 -7.72 -4.04
N VAL A 43 -1.23 -9.03 -3.83
CA VAL A 43 -0.08 -9.89 -3.52
C VAL A 43 0.15 -10.83 -4.69
N ILE A 44 1.11 -10.46 -5.53
CA ILE A 44 1.44 -11.15 -6.77
C ILE A 44 2.38 -12.30 -6.44
N MET A 45 1.88 -13.52 -6.66
CA MET A 45 2.64 -14.74 -6.42
C MET A 45 3.25 -15.28 -7.71
N VAL A 46 2.60 -15.04 -8.85
CA VAL A 46 3.02 -15.55 -10.16
C VAL A 46 2.78 -14.48 -11.21
N ALA A 47 3.80 -14.22 -12.03
CA ALA A 47 3.67 -13.51 -13.30
C ALA A 47 3.77 -14.51 -14.45
N THR A 48 2.79 -14.50 -15.36
CA THR A 48 2.84 -15.32 -16.58
C THR A 48 3.53 -14.56 -17.70
N GLY A 49 4.09 -15.32 -18.64
CA GLY A 49 4.53 -14.78 -19.92
C GLY A 49 3.35 -14.61 -20.88
N PRO A 50 3.65 -14.17 -22.11
CA PRO A 50 2.67 -14.11 -23.19
C PRO A 50 2.39 -15.51 -23.74
N GLY A 51 1.13 -15.85 -24.00
CA GLY A 51 0.77 -17.10 -24.67
C GLY A 51 1.22 -17.16 -26.14
N GLU A 52 1.32 -18.36 -26.71
CA GLU A 52 1.83 -18.54 -28.07
C GLU A 52 0.99 -17.80 -29.13
N LYS A 53 -0.31 -17.63 -28.91
CA LYS A 53 -1.24 -17.00 -29.87
C LYS A 53 -1.59 -15.55 -29.52
N THR A 54 -0.78 -14.86 -28.72
CA THR A 54 -1.02 -13.43 -28.44
C THR A 54 -0.97 -12.61 -29.73
N THR A 55 -1.67 -11.48 -29.74
CA THR A 55 -1.48 -10.45 -30.76
C THR A 55 -0.57 -9.36 -30.22
N ARG A 56 0.46 -9.00 -30.99
CA ARG A 56 1.42 -7.94 -30.66
C ARG A 56 1.53 -6.95 -31.80
N THR A 57 1.46 -5.68 -31.48
CA THR A 57 1.79 -4.58 -32.39
C THR A 57 2.77 -3.63 -31.70
N SER A 58 3.18 -2.58 -32.39
CA SER A 58 3.99 -1.51 -31.79
C SER A 58 3.21 -0.61 -30.82
N THR A 59 1.93 -0.85 -30.58
CA THR A 59 1.11 0.00 -29.69
C THR A 59 -0.01 -0.78 -28.99
N SER A 60 -0.03 -2.10 -29.10
CA SER A 60 -1.08 -2.93 -28.50
C SER A 60 -0.59 -4.35 -28.26
N PHE A 61 -0.93 -4.87 -27.09
CA PHE A 61 -0.82 -6.27 -26.72
C PHE A 61 -2.21 -6.85 -26.39
N TYR A 62 -2.52 -8.01 -26.95
CA TYR A 62 -3.69 -8.81 -26.56
C TYR A 62 -3.25 -10.22 -26.22
N GLN A 63 -3.53 -10.64 -25.00
CA GLN A 63 -3.21 -11.97 -24.50
C GLN A 63 -3.97 -13.07 -25.25
N ASP A 64 -3.37 -14.25 -25.34
CA ASP A 64 -4.06 -15.47 -25.75
C ASP A 64 -5.06 -15.89 -24.66
N ILE A 65 -6.35 -15.72 -24.95
CA ILE A 65 -7.43 -16.02 -24.00
C ILE A 65 -7.44 -17.50 -23.60
N HIS A 66 -7.12 -18.43 -24.51
CA HIS A 66 -7.08 -19.86 -24.18
C HIS A 66 -5.94 -20.17 -23.22
N PHE A 67 -4.77 -19.58 -23.47
CA PHE A 67 -3.62 -19.67 -22.58
C PHE A 67 -3.94 -19.09 -21.19
N LEU A 68 -4.55 -17.90 -21.14
CA LEU A 68 -4.97 -17.28 -19.88
C LEU A 68 -5.92 -18.18 -19.08
N HIS A 69 -6.93 -18.76 -19.72
CA HIS A 69 -7.84 -19.71 -19.08
C HIS A 69 -7.10 -20.95 -18.54
N GLN A 70 -6.21 -21.54 -19.35
CA GLN A 70 -5.44 -22.71 -18.95
C GLN A 70 -4.52 -22.42 -17.74
N CYS A 71 -3.84 -21.28 -17.75
CA CYS A 71 -3.05 -20.82 -16.60
C CYS A 71 -3.94 -20.62 -15.37
N GLY A 72 -5.09 -19.95 -15.53
CA GLY A 72 -6.02 -19.70 -14.44
C GLY A 72 -6.58 -20.97 -13.82
N GLU A 73 -7.03 -21.92 -14.63
CA GLU A 73 -7.53 -23.22 -14.16
C GLU A 73 -6.45 -23.98 -13.37
N PHE A 74 -5.23 -24.04 -13.90
CA PHE A 74 -4.13 -24.73 -13.22
C PHE A 74 -3.77 -24.06 -11.89
N LEU A 75 -3.58 -22.74 -11.89
CA LEU A 75 -3.13 -21.99 -10.72
C LEU A 75 -4.21 -21.94 -9.62
N HIS A 76 -5.48 -21.84 -10.00
CA HIS A 76 -6.59 -21.90 -9.05
C HIS A 76 -6.73 -23.32 -8.48
N ALA A 77 -6.79 -24.37 -9.32
CA ALA A 77 -7.03 -25.73 -8.84
C ALA A 77 -5.92 -26.27 -7.93
N ASN A 78 -4.67 -25.85 -8.15
CA ASN A 78 -3.53 -26.37 -7.39
C ASN A 78 -3.09 -25.47 -6.23
N PHE A 79 -3.35 -24.17 -6.31
CA PHE A 79 -2.80 -23.18 -5.37
C PHE A 79 -3.81 -22.13 -4.88
N ALA A 80 -5.07 -22.21 -5.32
CA ALA A 80 -6.12 -21.22 -5.06
C ALA A 80 -5.75 -19.79 -5.47
N LEU A 81 -4.81 -19.63 -6.42
CA LEU A 81 -4.42 -18.31 -6.91
C LEU A 81 -5.46 -17.77 -7.88
N GLU A 82 -5.84 -16.51 -7.68
CA GLU A 82 -6.82 -15.82 -8.52
C GLU A 82 -6.13 -14.91 -9.53
N HIS A 83 -6.80 -14.64 -10.65
CA HIS A 83 -6.36 -13.62 -11.61
C HIS A 83 -6.63 -12.23 -11.02
N ILE A 84 -5.56 -11.52 -10.63
CA ILE A 84 -5.67 -10.24 -9.90
C ILE A 84 -5.21 -9.02 -10.72
N GLY A 85 -4.63 -9.26 -11.89
CA GLY A 85 -4.06 -8.19 -12.68
C GLY A 85 -3.37 -8.65 -13.95
N SER A 86 -2.85 -7.71 -14.71
CA SER A 86 -2.05 -7.97 -15.89
C SER A 86 -0.82 -7.06 -15.96
N TRP A 87 0.09 -7.40 -16.86
CA TRP A 87 1.21 -6.53 -17.19
C TRP A 87 1.43 -6.49 -18.69
N HIS A 88 1.90 -5.34 -19.16
CA HIS A 88 2.37 -5.20 -20.53
C HIS A 88 3.47 -4.14 -20.62
N SER A 89 4.14 -4.14 -21.76
CA SER A 89 5.17 -3.17 -22.08
C SER A 89 4.70 -2.20 -23.13
N HIS A 90 5.10 -0.94 -22.96
CA HIS A 90 5.06 0.06 -24.02
C HIS A 90 6.43 0.15 -24.72
N HIS A 91 7.20 -0.95 -24.73
CA HIS A 91 8.56 -1.05 -25.26
C HIS A 91 9.41 0.22 -25.03
N ARG A 92 9.88 0.85 -26.11
CA ARG A 92 10.63 2.13 -26.15
C ARG A 92 9.75 3.39 -26.30
N LEU A 93 8.42 3.30 -26.24
CA LEU A 93 7.53 4.48 -26.34
C LEU A 93 7.73 5.47 -25.19
N GLY A 94 8.24 5.01 -24.05
CA GLY A 94 8.52 5.85 -22.90
C GLY A 94 7.27 6.34 -22.16
N LEU A 95 6.09 5.81 -22.49
CA LEU A 95 4.85 6.10 -21.77
C LEU A 95 4.82 5.29 -20.48
N ASP A 96 5.12 5.96 -19.36
CA ASP A 96 5.31 5.34 -18.04
C ASP A 96 4.03 5.32 -17.17
N ARG A 97 2.88 5.33 -17.85
CA ARG A 97 1.53 5.26 -17.27
C ARG A 97 0.59 4.53 -18.24
N PRO A 98 -0.57 4.03 -17.77
CA PRO A 98 -1.59 3.45 -18.64
C PRO A 98 -1.97 4.43 -19.77
N SER A 99 -2.10 3.90 -20.98
CA SER A 99 -2.60 4.66 -22.14
C SER A 99 -4.09 4.98 -21.99
N GLY A 100 -4.61 5.87 -22.83
CA GLY A 100 -6.07 6.12 -22.88
C GLY A 100 -6.87 4.85 -23.23
N GLY A 101 -6.28 3.96 -24.04
CA GLY A 101 -6.85 2.66 -24.37
C GLY A 101 -6.93 1.75 -23.14
N ASP A 102 -5.84 1.65 -22.36
CA ASP A 102 -5.80 0.84 -21.13
C ASP A 102 -6.83 1.31 -20.10
N ILE A 103 -6.91 2.63 -19.91
CA ILE A 103 -7.85 3.25 -18.99
C ILE A 103 -9.30 2.93 -19.39
N ASN A 104 -9.63 3.03 -20.68
CA ASN A 104 -10.99 2.73 -21.17
C ASN A 104 -11.32 1.25 -21.05
N THR A 105 -10.38 0.36 -21.40
CA THR A 105 -10.54 -1.09 -21.24
C THR A 105 -10.80 -1.44 -19.78
N MET A 106 -10.03 -0.87 -18.85
CA MET A 106 -10.22 -1.12 -17.43
C MET A 106 -11.50 -0.54 -16.87
N LYS A 107 -11.89 0.67 -17.31
CA LYS A 107 -13.18 1.26 -16.94
C LYS A 107 -14.34 0.35 -17.35
N ASN A 108 -14.29 -0.17 -18.58
CA ASN A 108 -15.31 -1.09 -19.10
C ASN A 108 -15.30 -2.42 -18.34
N CYS A 109 -14.12 -2.99 -18.09
CA CYS A 109 -13.97 -4.22 -17.30
C CYS A 109 -14.57 -4.07 -15.90
N LEU A 110 -14.17 -3.05 -15.13
CA LEU A 110 -14.69 -2.80 -13.79
C LEU A 110 -16.21 -2.59 -13.80
N ASN A 111 -16.76 -1.87 -14.78
CA ASN A 111 -18.20 -1.59 -14.83
C ASN A 111 -19.05 -2.78 -15.31
N SER A 112 -18.51 -3.64 -16.16
CA SER A 112 -19.25 -4.75 -16.77
C SER A 112 -19.05 -6.09 -16.06
N GLN A 113 -17.96 -6.24 -15.31
CA GLN A 113 -17.62 -7.44 -14.57
C GLN A 113 -17.82 -7.21 -13.07
N ASN A 114 -18.08 -8.27 -12.32
CA ASN A 114 -18.14 -8.21 -10.85
C ASN A 114 -16.73 -8.13 -10.23
N ILE A 115 -15.89 -7.22 -10.75
CA ILE A 115 -14.50 -6.99 -10.35
C ILE A 115 -14.42 -5.56 -9.79
N ASP A 116 -13.95 -5.43 -8.56
CA ASP A 116 -13.87 -4.13 -7.86
C ASP A 116 -12.49 -3.50 -7.90
N LYS A 117 -11.46 -4.35 -8.08
CA LYS A 117 -10.06 -3.95 -8.17
C LYS A 117 -9.34 -4.79 -9.21
N PHE A 118 -8.38 -4.17 -9.88
CA PHE A 118 -7.52 -4.87 -10.82
C PHE A 118 -6.17 -4.16 -10.90
N PHE A 119 -5.10 -4.93 -10.87
CA PHE A 119 -3.75 -4.38 -10.89
C PHE A 119 -3.17 -4.41 -12.31
N ILE A 120 -2.56 -3.31 -12.75
CA ILE A 120 -1.83 -3.25 -14.02
C ILE A 120 -0.39 -2.86 -13.75
N SER A 121 0.55 -3.55 -14.41
CA SER A 121 1.94 -3.10 -14.48
C SER A 121 2.31 -2.68 -15.91
N ILE A 122 2.86 -1.47 -16.05
CA ILE A 122 3.39 -0.96 -17.32
C ILE A 122 4.91 -0.94 -17.27
N SER A 123 5.52 -1.54 -18.28
CA SER A 123 6.98 -1.65 -18.39
C SER A 123 7.52 -0.93 -19.62
N ASN A 124 8.69 -0.30 -19.49
CA ASN A 124 9.36 0.41 -20.57
C ASN A 124 10.84 0.05 -20.61
N ILE A 125 11.39 -0.19 -21.80
CA ILE A 125 12.83 -0.35 -22.01
C ILE A 125 13.44 1.04 -22.05
N VAL A 126 14.26 1.38 -21.06
CA VAL A 126 14.88 2.71 -20.94
C VAL A 126 16.35 2.71 -21.35
N GLU A 127 17.03 1.57 -21.27
CA GLU A 127 18.36 1.30 -21.81
C GLU A 127 18.36 -0.12 -22.41
N LYS A 128 19.43 -0.51 -23.11
CA LYS A 128 19.51 -1.79 -23.84
C LYS A 128 19.06 -3.01 -23.01
N ASP A 129 19.37 -3.01 -21.72
CA ASP A 129 19.13 -4.10 -20.78
C ASP A 129 18.37 -3.64 -19.52
N LEU A 130 17.84 -2.42 -19.51
CA LEU A 130 17.19 -1.82 -18.33
C LEU A 130 15.71 -1.55 -18.59
N VAL A 131 14.86 -2.21 -17.81
CA VAL A 131 13.40 -2.04 -17.86
C VAL A 131 12.92 -1.22 -16.67
N LYS A 132 12.21 -0.12 -16.92
CA LYS A 132 11.45 0.64 -15.91
C LYS A 132 10.07 0.00 -15.75
N ILE A 133 9.70 -0.37 -14.53
CA ILE A 133 8.42 -1.04 -14.22
C ILE A 133 7.60 -0.16 -13.26
N GLY A 134 6.37 0.16 -13.63
CA GLY A 134 5.42 0.90 -12.79
C GLY A 134 4.14 0.09 -12.55
N GLY A 135 3.59 0.18 -11.34
CA GLY A 135 2.33 -0.47 -10.99
C GLY A 135 1.19 0.55 -10.82
N PHE A 136 -0.02 0.13 -11.16
CA PHE A 136 -1.22 0.95 -11.17
C PHE A 136 -2.39 0.11 -10.66
N LEU A 137 -3.02 0.55 -9.58
CA LEU A 137 -4.18 -0.14 -9.00
C LEU A 137 -5.45 0.56 -9.47
N PHE A 138 -6.26 -0.14 -10.25
CA PHE A 138 -7.57 0.33 -10.69
C PHE A 138 -8.63 -0.06 -9.66
N SER A 139 -9.54 0.85 -9.34
CA SER A 139 -10.70 0.55 -8.51
C SER A 139 -11.88 1.49 -8.76
N LYS A 140 -13.10 0.96 -8.62
CA LYS A 140 -14.34 1.75 -8.68
C LYS A 140 -14.42 2.82 -7.60
N SER A 141 -13.77 2.60 -6.45
CA SER A 141 -13.78 3.53 -5.33
C SER A 141 -12.84 4.72 -5.52
N TYR A 142 -11.95 4.68 -6.51
CA TYR A 142 -10.97 5.74 -6.74
C TYR A 142 -11.54 6.88 -7.58
N ARG A 143 -11.31 8.11 -7.10
CA ARG A 143 -11.73 9.34 -7.79
C ARG A 143 -11.15 9.46 -9.21
N ASN A 144 -9.91 9.01 -9.39
CA ASN A 144 -9.18 9.06 -10.67
C ASN A 144 -9.13 7.70 -11.39
N LEU A 145 -10.02 6.77 -11.05
CA LEU A 145 -10.11 5.39 -11.57
C LEU A 145 -8.91 4.47 -11.25
N TYR A 146 -7.70 5.01 -11.14
CA TYR A 146 -6.52 4.30 -10.66
C TYR A 146 -5.60 5.17 -9.79
N GLU A 147 -4.73 4.51 -9.03
CA GLU A 147 -3.61 5.12 -8.29
C GLU A 147 -2.27 4.47 -8.67
N ASP A 148 -1.21 5.27 -8.69
CA ASP A 148 0.16 4.77 -8.82
C ASP A 148 0.56 3.97 -7.57
N THR A 149 1.11 2.77 -7.76
CA THR A 149 1.51 1.92 -6.64
C THR A 149 3.00 1.96 -6.35
N GLU A 150 3.35 1.88 -5.08
CA GLU A 150 4.68 1.52 -4.62
C GLU A 150 4.83 -0.02 -4.57
N TRP A 151 5.92 -0.53 -5.14
CA TRP A 151 6.26 -1.94 -5.06
C TRP A 151 6.87 -2.29 -3.70
N ILE A 152 6.32 -3.30 -3.03
CA ILE A 152 6.94 -3.99 -1.91
C ILE A 152 7.56 -5.27 -2.44
N LEU A 153 8.88 -5.39 -2.31
CA LEU A 153 9.61 -6.57 -2.78
C LEU A 153 9.68 -7.64 -1.70
N LEU A 154 9.18 -8.82 -2.03
CA LEU A 154 9.50 -10.04 -1.30
C LEU A 154 10.82 -10.59 -1.85
N PRO A 155 11.80 -10.86 -0.98
CA PRO A 155 13.08 -11.39 -1.43
C PRO A 155 12.92 -12.80 -1.99
N ASN A 156 13.90 -13.22 -2.79
CA ASN A 156 14.04 -14.58 -3.32
C ASN A 156 12.99 -14.96 -4.39
N VAL A 157 12.86 -16.27 -4.59
CA VAL A 157 12.04 -16.90 -5.62
C VAL A 157 10.64 -17.17 -5.08
N SER A 158 9.62 -16.89 -5.90
CA SER A 158 8.24 -17.26 -5.61
C SER A 158 8.14 -18.76 -5.28
N PRO A 159 7.40 -19.15 -4.23
CA PRO A 159 7.26 -20.56 -3.84
C PRO A 159 6.58 -21.43 -4.91
N PHE A 160 5.97 -20.82 -5.93
CA PHE A 160 5.29 -21.53 -7.01
C PHE A 160 6.16 -21.76 -8.25
N LYS A 161 7.34 -21.11 -8.32
CA LYS A 161 8.19 -21.07 -9.52
C LYS A 161 8.51 -22.46 -10.06
N GLU A 162 9.03 -23.33 -9.22
CA GLU A 162 9.47 -24.68 -9.60
C GLU A 162 8.32 -25.51 -10.20
N LYS A 163 7.13 -25.44 -9.59
CA LYS A 163 5.95 -26.17 -10.09
C LYS A 163 5.44 -25.62 -11.41
N ILE A 164 5.57 -24.32 -11.64
CA ILE A 164 5.20 -23.65 -12.90
C ILE A 164 6.20 -24.03 -14.01
N GLU A 165 7.49 -24.03 -13.72
CA GLU A 165 8.54 -24.41 -14.68
C GLU A 165 8.43 -25.87 -15.16
N GLN A 166 7.80 -26.74 -14.37
CA GLN A 166 7.48 -28.12 -14.79
C GLN A 166 6.31 -28.21 -15.79
N GLN A 167 5.50 -27.15 -15.92
CA GLN A 167 4.35 -27.13 -16.81
C GLN A 167 4.73 -26.65 -18.20
N ARG A 168 4.60 -27.54 -19.19
CA ARG A 168 5.01 -27.27 -20.58
C ARG A 168 4.20 -26.19 -21.30
N PHE A 169 3.00 -25.89 -20.82
CA PHE A 169 2.14 -24.91 -21.48
C PHE A 169 2.45 -23.47 -21.05
N PHE A 170 3.20 -23.25 -19.95
CA PHE A 170 3.67 -21.91 -19.60
C PHE A 170 4.77 -21.48 -20.57
N THR A 171 4.73 -20.20 -20.96
CA THR A 171 5.75 -19.59 -21.82
C THR A 171 6.81 -18.92 -20.96
N PHE A 172 8.09 -19.14 -21.30
CA PHE A 172 9.25 -18.61 -20.59
C PHE A 172 10.12 -17.76 -21.53
N PRO A 173 10.75 -16.70 -21.01
CA PRO A 173 11.59 -15.83 -21.82
C PRO A 173 12.86 -16.52 -22.29
N HIS A 174 13.37 -16.08 -23.45
CA HIS A 174 14.66 -16.52 -23.99
C HIS A 174 15.83 -15.68 -23.47
N THR A 175 15.57 -14.42 -23.13
CA THR A 175 16.55 -13.52 -22.52
C THR A 175 17.06 -14.10 -21.19
N GLU A 176 18.36 -14.33 -21.11
CA GLU A 176 19.00 -14.92 -19.92
C GLU A 176 19.12 -13.95 -18.76
N ASP A 177 19.33 -12.66 -19.02
CA ASP A 177 19.54 -11.64 -18.00
C ASP A 177 19.00 -10.26 -18.42
N GLY A 178 18.67 -9.45 -17.41
CA GLY A 178 18.11 -8.11 -17.59
C GLY A 178 18.03 -7.37 -16.26
N ARG A 179 18.27 -6.06 -16.30
CA ARG A 179 18.14 -5.16 -15.17
C ARG A 179 16.76 -4.53 -15.17
N TYR A 180 16.24 -4.25 -13.99
CA TYR A 180 15.04 -3.44 -13.84
C TYR A 180 15.22 -2.33 -12.82
N LYS A 181 14.42 -1.27 -12.98
CA LYS A 181 14.21 -0.24 -11.97
C LYS A 181 12.72 -0.02 -11.76
N LEU A 182 12.34 0.19 -10.52
CA LEU A 182 10.94 0.39 -10.16
C LEU A 182 10.62 1.87 -10.16
N LYS A 183 9.43 2.25 -10.66
CA LYS A 183 8.97 3.65 -10.64
C LYS A 183 8.89 4.17 -9.20
N ARG A 184 8.41 3.32 -8.29
CA ARG A 184 8.35 3.54 -6.84
C ARG A 184 8.52 2.20 -6.15
N SER A 185 9.43 2.10 -5.18
CA SER A 185 9.64 0.85 -4.43
C SER A 185 10.16 1.09 -3.03
N ASN A 186 9.75 0.22 -2.12
CA ASN A 186 10.37 0.05 -0.82
C ASN A 186 11.14 -1.28 -0.79
N SER A 187 12.45 -1.22 -0.56
CA SER A 187 13.31 -2.41 -0.46
C SER A 187 13.19 -3.12 0.89
N GLY A 188 12.41 -2.58 1.83
CA GLY A 188 11.95 -3.33 2.98
C GLY A 188 10.63 -4.00 2.64
N VAL A 189 10.54 -5.31 2.87
CA VAL A 189 9.36 -5.79 3.60
C VAL A 189 9.26 -4.84 4.78
N SER A 190 8.35 -3.87 4.71
CA SER A 190 8.20 -2.91 5.80
C SER A 190 8.12 -3.76 7.06
N ASN A 191 8.93 -3.43 8.07
CA ASN A 191 8.85 -4.05 9.39
C ASN A 191 7.40 -4.03 9.96
N ARG A 192 6.45 -3.34 9.29
CA ARG A 192 5.01 -3.50 9.48
C ARG A 192 4.45 -4.92 9.28
N LEU A 193 5.11 -5.81 8.55
CA LEU A 193 4.56 -7.16 8.28
C LEU A 193 5.12 -8.26 9.20
N ILE A 194 6.11 -7.96 10.06
CA ILE A 194 6.63 -8.95 11.03
C ILE A 194 6.89 -8.28 12.39
N LYS A 195 5.81 -8.04 13.13
CA LYS A 195 5.72 -8.33 14.57
C LYS A 195 4.27 -8.12 15.01
N GLN A 196 3.48 -9.19 15.01
CA GLN A 196 2.43 -9.32 16.02
C GLN A 196 3.13 -9.63 17.35
N GLU A 197 3.86 -8.67 17.91
CA GLU A 197 4.10 -8.72 19.35
C GLU A 197 2.77 -8.33 20.00
N LYS A 198 2.27 -9.22 20.84
CA LYS A 198 1.11 -8.94 21.68
C LYS A 198 1.41 -7.65 22.43
N VAL A 199 0.65 -6.59 22.14
CA VAL A 199 0.83 -5.29 22.79
C VAL A 199 0.75 -5.51 24.30
N GLU A 200 1.86 -5.37 25.00
CA GLU A 200 1.88 -5.36 26.46
C GLU A 200 1.43 -3.97 26.91
N LEU A 201 0.13 -3.83 27.17
CA LEU A 201 -0.42 -2.64 27.79
C LEU A 201 0.07 -2.51 29.22
N ALA A 202 0.10 -1.27 29.74
CA ALA A 202 0.42 -1.05 31.13
C ALA A 202 -0.65 -1.72 32.02
N PRO A 203 -0.26 -2.43 33.10
CA PRO A 203 -1.21 -3.06 34.01
C PRO A 203 -2.23 -2.05 34.54
N ASN A 204 -3.52 -2.40 34.51
CA ASN A 204 -4.62 -1.52 34.91
C ASN A 204 -4.85 -0.31 34.00
N SER A 205 -4.27 -0.29 32.79
CA SER A 205 -4.61 0.72 31.80
C SER A 205 -6.07 0.56 31.40
N PHE A 206 -6.79 1.68 31.26
CA PHE A 206 -8.15 1.69 30.70
C PHE A 206 -8.24 0.96 29.36
N PHE A 207 -7.15 0.94 28.58
CA PHE A 207 -7.11 0.30 27.27
C PHE A 207 -7.04 -1.24 27.32
N GLU A 208 -6.86 -1.82 28.51
CA GLU A 208 -7.05 -3.27 28.73
C GLU A 208 -8.54 -3.67 28.76
N THR A 209 -9.47 -2.72 28.93
CA THR A 209 -10.91 -3.00 28.94
C THR A 209 -11.52 -2.95 27.53
N ALA A 210 -12.70 -3.56 27.36
CA ALA A 210 -13.43 -3.51 26.09
C ALA A 210 -13.89 -2.07 25.78
N GLU A 211 -14.28 -1.34 26.83
CA GLU A 211 -14.68 0.06 26.78
C GLU A 211 -13.51 0.93 26.30
N GLY A 212 -12.31 0.73 26.86
CA GLY A 212 -11.11 1.42 26.43
C GLY A 212 -10.77 1.14 24.97
N ARG A 213 -10.75 -0.12 24.54
CA ARG A 213 -10.50 -0.46 23.12
C ARG A 213 -11.52 0.18 22.18
N SER A 214 -12.81 0.15 22.54
CA SER A 214 -13.88 0.80 21.78
C SER A 214 -13.69 2.32 21.71
N PHE A 215 -13.23 2.93 22.79
CA PHE A 215 -12.87 4.34 22.84
C PHE A 215 -11.74 4.68 21.86
N LEU A 216 -10.58 4.01 21.90
CA LEU A 216 -9.49 4.33 20.97
C LEU A 216 -9.90 4.12 19.52
N LYS A 217 -10.66 3.07 19.23
CA LYS A 217 -11.14 2.80 17.87
C LYS A 217 -11.93 3.99 17.34
N LYS A 218 -12.90 4.48 18.13
CA LYS A 218 -13.71 5.64 17.76
C LYS A 218 -12.86 6.90 17.58
N GLU A 219 -11.89 7.14 18.44
CA GLU A 219 -11.01 8.31 18.33
C GLU A 219 -10.09 8.23 17.09
N TYR A 220 -9.48 7.08 16.86
CA TYR A 220 -8.66 6.83 15.67
C TYR A 220 -9.49 6.99 14.39
N GLU A 221 -10.68 6.39 14.31
CA GLU A 221 -11.56 6.49 13.15
C GLU A 221 -12.00 7.93 12.87
N LYS A 222 -12.32 8.71 13.91
CA LYS A 222 -12.67 10.14 13.77
C LYS A 222 -11.51 10.96 13.18
N ILE A 223 -10.28 10.75 13.65
CA ILE A 223 -9.10 11.47 13.16
C ILE A 223 -8.76 11.00 11.74
N ASN A 224 -8.73 9.69 11.51
CA ASN A 224 -8.36 9.12 10.22
C ASN A 224 -9.38 9.37 9.10
N SER A 225 -10.66 9.56 9.43
CA SER A 225 -11.69 9.92 8.44
C SER A 225 -11.74 11.42 8.13
N ASN A 226 -11.04 12.27 8.90
CA ASN A 226 -10.99 13.71 8.65
C ASN A 226 -9.86 14.06 7.68
N SER A 227 -10.22 14.60 6.51
CA SER A 227 -9.30 14.97 5.43
C SER A 227 -8.30 16.08 5.78
N GLU A 228 -8.49 16.81 6.89
CA GLU A 228 -7.53 17.79 7.38
C GLU A 228 -6.26 17.17 7.97
N PHE A 229 -6.32 15.88 8.35
CA PHE A 229 -5.20 15.14 8.91
C PHE A 229 -4.61 14.17 7.89
N SER A 230 -3.32 13.90 8.02
CA SER A 230 -2.65 12.89 7.21
C SER A 230 -1.69 12.07 8.05
N ASP A 231 -1.30 10.89 7.55
CA ASP A 231 -0.33 9.99 8.19
C ASP A 231 -0.75 9.65 9.64
N VAL A 232 -2.03 9.34 9.81
CA VAL A 232 -2.63 9.00 11.09
C VAL A 232 -2.21 7.58 11.49
N GLU A 233 -1.60 7.43 12.64
CA GLU A 233 -1.12 6.13 13.14
C GLU A 233 -1.41 5.97 14.62
N LEU A 234 -1.75 4.75 15.03
CA LEU A 234 -1.83 4.36 16.43
C LEU A 234 -0.49 3.76 16.85
N ILE A 235 0.12 4.34 17.88
CA ILE A 235 1.45 3.96 18.37
C ILE A 235 1.42 3.60 19.85
N GLN A 236 2.38 2.77 20.27
CA GLN A 236 2.78 2.66 21.67
C GLN A 236 4.15 3.33 21.83
N ASN A 237 4.25 4.25 22.77
CA ASN A 237 5.51 4.91 23.11
C ASN A 237 6.40 3.97 23.95
N GLU A 238 7.69 4.31 24.08
CA GLU A 238 8.66 3.52 24.86
C GLU A 238 8.24 3.37 26.34
N ASP A 239 7.55 4.37 26.88
CA ASP A 239 6.98 4.35 28.24
C ASP A 239 5.71 3.49 28.36
N LYS A 240 5.27 2.84 27.27
CA LYS A 240 4.02 2.07 27.14
C LYS A 240 2.73 2.90 27.12
N THR A 241 2.81 4.23 27.07
CA THR A 241 1.62 5.06 26.79
C THR A 241 1.15 4.82 25.37
N ILE A 242 -0.15 5.03 25.14
CA ILE A 242 -0.74 4.92 23.81
C ILE A 242 -0.88 6.32 23.22
N GLY A 243 -0.55 6.45 21.93
CA GLY A 243 -0.66 7.70 21.22
C GLY A 243 -1.32 7.54 19.85
N ILE A 244 -1.97 8.60 19.39
CA ILE A 244 -2.39 8.74 17.99
C ILE A 244 -1.54 9.86 17.38
N THR A 245 -0.66 9.51 16.44
CA THR A 245 0.15 10.47 15.69
C THR A 245 -0.54 10.86 14.41
N PHE A 246 -0.38 12.11 13.97
CA PHE A 246 -0.94 12.62 12.73
C PHE A 246 -0.23 13.92 12.32
N ASN A 247 -0.32 14.24 11.04
CA ASN A 247 0.13 15.50 10.48
C ASN A 247 -1.05 16.46 10.32
N TYR A 248 -0.89 17.69 10.82
CA TYR A 248 -1.86 18.78 10.68
C TYR A 248 -1.12 20.10 10.40
N ASP A 249 -1.51 20.79 9.33
CA ASP A 249 -0.93 22.09 8.92
C ASP A 249 0.62 22.11 8.90
N GLY A 250 1.23 21.05 8.36
CA GLY A 250 2.68 20.91 8.26
C GLY A 250 3.40 20.52 9.56
N LYS A 251 2.66 20.29 10.66
CA LYS A 251 3.21 19.86 11.95
C LYS A 251 2.93 18.39 12.22
N ALA A 252 3.92 17.69 12.77
CA ALA A 252 3.76 16.35 13.31
C ALA A 252 3.26 16.43 14.76
N LEU A 253 2.04 15.93 14.99
CA LEU A 253 1.37 15.97 16.28
C LEU A 253 1.12 14.56 16.82
N GLU A 254 1.05 14.45 18.14
CA GLU A 254 0.66 13.23 18.85
C GLU A 254 -0.38 13.59 19.92
N ILE A 255 -1.52 12.91 19.92
CA ILE A 255 -2.38 12.84 21.11
C ILE A 255 -1.86 11.68 21.94
N ARG A 256 -1.27 11.97 23.11
CA ARG A 256 -0.79 10.97 24.04
C ARG A 256 -1.79 10.77 25.18
N TYR A 257 -2.15 9.52 25.42
CA TYR A 257 -3.00 9.13 26.54
C TYR A 257 -2.13 8.62 27.70
N PRO A 258 -2.20 9.25 28.89
CA PRO A 258 -1.40 8.82 30.03
C PRO A 258 -1.86 7.45 30.56
N HIS A 259 -1.03 6.79 31.37
CA HIS A 259 -1.34 5.46 31.90
C HIS A 259 -2.60 5.41 32.77
N ASP A 260 -2.89 6.50 33.48
CA ASP A 260 -4.05 6.69 34.36
C ASP A 260 -5.27 7.30 33.63
N PHE A 261 -5.21 7.36 32.29
CA PHE A 261 -6.33 7.82 31.48
C PHE A 261 -7.58 6.98 31.76
N SER A 262 -8.70 7.65 31.98
CA SER A 262 -10.03 7.04 32.01
C SER A 262 -11.09 8.07 31.60
N GLU A 263 -12.31 7.64 31.31
CA GLU A 263 -13.43 8.58 31.04
C GLU A 263 -13.67 9.57 32.20
N ASN A 264 -13.34 9.16 33.43
CA ASN A 264 -13.49 10.00 34.63
C ASN A 264 -12.24 10.86 34.94
N ASN A 265 -11.13 10.62 34.24
CA ASN A 265 -9.88 11.38 34.35
C ASN A 265 -9.26 11.60 32.96
N PRO A 266 -9.92 12.34 32.06
CA PRO A 266 -9.44 12.49 30.69
C PRO A 266 -8.39 13.60 30.63
N ASN A 267 -7.12 13.25 30.82
CA ASN A 267 -5.98 14.18 30.67
C ASN A 267 -5.05 13.79 29.51
N PRO A 268 -5.53 13.61 28.26
CA PRO A 268 -4.62 13.43 27.15
C PRO A 268 -3.83 14.72 26.89
N VAL A 269 -2.60 14.56 26.42
CA VAL A 269 -1.70 15.67 26.10
C VAL A 269 -1.48 15.70 24.60
N VAL A 270 -1.53 16.89 24.00
CA VAL A 270 -1.12 17.06 22.60
C VAL A 270 0.33 17.48 22.57
N ILE A 271 1.14 16.72 21.84
CA ILE A 271 2.57 16.92 21.73
C ILE A 271 2.87 17.32 20.29
N GLU A 272 3.52 18.47 20.12
CA GLU A 272 4.12 18.87 18.85
C GLU A 272 5.56 18.34 18.79
N ARG A 273 5.87 17.54 17.77
CA ARG A 273 7.22 17.02 17.53
C ARG A 273 7.96 17.97 16.57
N ASN A 274 8.99 18.66 17.06
CA ASN A 274 9.87 19.53 16.26
C ASN A 274 11.30 18.99 16.20
N ASP A 275 12.01 19.26 15.09
CA ASP A 275 13.35 18.76 14.74
C ASP A 275 14.48 19.03 15.76
N GLU A 276 14.24 19.89 16.75
CA GLU A 276 15.22 20.31 17.75
C GLU A 276 15.09 19.59 19.11
N ASN A 277 14.42 18.43 19.20
CA ASN A 277 14.18 17.70 20.46
C ASN A 277 13.42 18.49 21.54
N LYS A 278 12.74 19.60 21.19
CA LYS A 278 11.83 20.29 22.10
C LYS A 278 10.44 19.69 22.02
N ILE A 279 10.04 18.97 23.07
CA ILE A 279 8.67 18.54 23.29
C ILE A 279 7.90 19.76 23.80
N LEU A 280 6.99 20.30 22.98
CA LEU A 280 6.00 21.27 23.44
C LEU A 280 4.75 20.49 23.84
N GLU A 281 4.55 20.37 25.15
CA GLU A 281 3.34 19.78 25.71
C GLU A 281 2.25 20.85 25.79
N HIS A 282 1.14 20.61 25.10
CA HIS A 282 -0.06 21.42 25.21
C HIS A 282 -1.08 20.62 26.05
N PRO A 283 -1.15 20.83 27.38
CA PRO A 283 -2.16 20.19 28.20
C PRO A 283 -3.54 20.65 27.73
N ILE A 284 -4.40 19.69 27.39
CA ILE A 284 -5.81 19.99 27.10
C ILE A 284 -6.48 20.25 28.45
N GLN A 285 -6.87 21.50 28.72
CA GLN A 285 -7.53 21.84 30.00
C GLN A 285 -8.90 21.15 30.12
N ALA A 286 -9.22 20.66 31.32
CA ALA A 286 -10.47 19.96 31.64
C ALA A 286 -11.75 20.79 31.38
N GLU A 287 -11.67 22.12 31.33
CA GLU A 287 -12.82 22.96 30.94
C GLU A 287 -13.29 22.72 29.48
N SER A 288 -12.39 22.31 28.57
CA SER A 288 -12.72 21.95 27.18
C SER A 288 -13.63 20.72 27.09
N TYR A 289 -13.57 19.84 28.10
CA TYR A 289 -14.36 18.62 28.21
C TYR A 289 -15.82 18.86 28.62
N LYS A 290 -16.16 20.04 29.18
CA LYS A 290 -17.48 20.29 29.78
C LYS A 290 -18.63 20.45 28.78
N ARG A 291 -18.37 20.63 27.48
CA ARG A 291 -19.42 20.72 26.44
C ARG A 291 -19.59 19.45 25.62
N ASN A 292 -18.52 18.71 25.37
CA ASN A 292 -18.55 17.37 24.80
C ASN A 292 -17.17 16.72 25.04
N PRO A 293 -17.05 15.69 25.89
CA PRO A 293 -15.76 15.07 26.25
C PRO A 293 -15.05 14.35 25.08
N PHE A 294 -15.60 14.45 23.86
CA PHE A 294 -15.16 13.72 22.66
C PHE A 294 -14.77 14.62 21.48
N ASP A 295 -14.63 15.94 21.68
CA ASP A 295 -14.25 16.87 20.62
C ASP A 295 -12.76 17.25 20.72
N LEU A 296 -11.89 16.23 20.70
CA LEU A 296 -10.43 16.43 20.60
C LEU A 296 -10.06 17.28 19.37
N LEU A 297 -10.87 17.21 18.32
CA LEU A 297 -10.75 18.04 17.13
C LEU A 297 -10.90 19.53 17.47
N TYR A 298 -11.87 19.90 18.29
CA TYR A 298 -12.02 21.26 18.80
C TYR A 298 -10.82 21.68 19.67
N ALA A 299 -10.32 20.80 20.54
CA ALA A 299 -9.15 21.09 21.36
C ALA A 299 -7.88 21.33 20.51
N ILE A 300 -7.62 20.50 19.49
CA ILE A 300 -6.51 20.67 18.55
C ILE A 300 -6.67 22.00 17.78
N LYS A 301 -7.87 22.29 17.28
CA LYS A 301 -8.17 23.55 16.58
C LYS A 301 -8.05 24.78 17.48
N ALA A 302 -8.36 24.65 18.78
CA ALA A 302 -8.21 25.72 19.77
C ALA A 302 -6.75 25.95 20.16
N ILE A 303 -5.95 24.89 20.29
CA ILE A 303 -4.51 24.96 20.61
C ILE A 303 -3.71 25.58 19.45
N PHE A 304 -4.02 25.19 18.21
CA PHE A 304 -3.24 25.57 17.04
C PHE A 304 -3.90 26.62 16.15
N GLY A 305 -4.91 27.33 16.64
CA GLY A 305 -5.73 28.25 15.86
C GLY A 305 -4.95 29.24 14.98
N PHE A 306 -4.76 28.90 13.71
CA PHE A 306 -4.24 29.80 12.69
C PHE A 306 -4.85 29.52 11.32
N THR A 307 -5.60 30.52 10.87
CA THR A 307 -5.72 30.91 9.47
C THR A 307 -4.34 31.14 8.84
N ASN A 308 -4.06 30.50 7.71
CA ASN A 308 -3.00 30.79 6.73
C ASN A 308 -1.65 31.28 7.29
N ARG A 309 -0.62 30.41 7.29
CA ARG A 309 0.67 30.65 6.61
C ARG A 309 1.65 29.47 6.76
N ASN A 310 2.19 29.09 5.61
CA ASN A 310 3.33 28.20 5.36
C ASN A 310 4.46 28.26 6.39
N ASN A 311 4.99 27.10 6.75
CA ASN A 311 6.41 26.77 6.57
C ASN A 311 6.66 25.27 6.75
N THR A 312 7.30 24.66 5.76
CA THR A 312 7.80 23.28 5.77
C THR A 312 9.25 23.25 6.24
N LYS A 313 9.60 22.27 7.09
CA LYS A 313 10.95 21.69 7.17
C LYS A 313 10.87 20.19 7.52
N ASP A 314 11.79 19.45 6.91
CA ASP A 314 11.99 17.99 7.00
C ASP A 314 12.55 17.56 8.36
N GLY A 315 12.00 16.46 8.89
CA GLY A 315 12.43 15.81 10.12
C GLY A 315 12.53 14.29 9.97
N GLY A 316 13.61 13.71 10.49
CA GLY A 316 14.00 12.31 10.30
C GLY A 316 13.34 11.32 11.26
N GLU A 317 13.36 10.04 10.85
CA GLU A 317 12.75 8.92 11.57
C GLU A 317 13.43 8.61 12.92
N GLN A 318 12.63 8.63 13.99
CA GLN A 318 12.87 7.88 15.23
C GLN A 318 11.89 6.71 15.33
N LYS A 319 12.37 5.54 15.76
CA LYS A 319 11.66 4.27 15.73
C LYS A 319 10.60 4.15 16.83
N SER A 320 9.36 4.47 16.53
CA SER A 320 8.18 4.03 17.30
C SER A 320 7.57 2.76 16.69
N GLN A 321 7.04 1.86 17.52
CA GLN A 321 6.32 0.68 17.02
C GLN A 321 4.87 1.04 16.69
N VAL A 322 4.48 0.81 15.45
CA VAL A 322 3.08 0.87 15.00
C VAL A 322 2.38 -0.38 15.52
N ILE A 323 1.36 -0.20 16.36
CA ILE A 323 0.64 -1.31 16.97
C ILE A 323 -0.73 -1.49 16.30
N ASN A 324 -1.18 -2.74 16.21
CA ASN A 324 -2.52 -3.08 15.77
C ASN A 324 -3.21 -3.78 16.95
N ILE A 325 -4.10 -3.09 17.66
CA ILE A 325 -4.82 -3.67 18.80
C ILE A 325 -5.95 -4.55 18.22
N PRO A 326 -6.02 -5.86 18.55
CA PRO A 326 -7.15 -6.69 18.15
C PRO A 326 -8.43 -6.12 18.77
N ILE A 327 -9.40 -5.82 17.91
CA ILE A 327 -10.73 -5.34 18.31
C ILE A 327 -11.69 -6.47 17.97
N ASP A 328 -12.08 -7.25 18.98
CA ASP A 328 -13.24 -8.14 18.90
C ASP A 328 -14.54 -7.33 18.79
#